data_AF-A0AAV6QY81-F1
#
_entry.id   AF-A0AAV6QY81-F1
#
_cell.length_a   1.000
_cell.length_b   1.000
_cell.length_c   1.000
_cell.angle_alpha   90.00
_cell.angle_beta   90.00
_cell.angle_gamma   90.00
#
_symmetry.space_group_name_H-M   'P 1'
#
loop_
_entity.id
_entity.type
_entity.pdbx_description
1 polymer ?
#
loop_
_entity_poly.entity_id
_entity_poly.type
_entity_poly.pdbx_seq_one_letter_code
_entity_poly.pdbx_strand_id
1 'polypeptide(L)'
;MFSKCVAELKMKNNPKDKTLMFVGRKGDLDLFSRCVEELKMKNNPTDKTPTFVDRKDGPNLALSVRKMYDPKDKTLTFVDRQDDLDPVSSDDGCLKGLMSCGHAVTPETLTGWCRSRLDEGDYKFTCPALVNGTKKCNKLWSYQEVRRLADLSPEEMQDFEMTMAHLAVTSYCETQPCPHCKTYVERTDLSNLCVTCTICAADDPTYSLFCWQCQKPWKGVAPQRYRCGNSGCVNKDLQILKSCRTISLPEVRGATNCPSVRACPTCGLKVEHNQQHCKNVTCPRCQAVFCFICLQRKRKCSKTSTPFQMCVSGVAPRQTSIPIWHRR
;
A
#
# COMPACT_ATOMS: atom_id res chain seq x y z
N MET A 1 -16.70 -4.32 3.33
CA MET A 1 -15.48 -4.44 2.48
C MET A 1 -14.26 -3.86 3.18
N PHE A 2 -14.37 -2.73 3.90
CA PHE A 2 -13.50 -2.42 5.05
C PHE A 2 -13.35 -3.63 6.00
N SER A 3 -14.45 -4.34 6.26
CA SER A 3 -14.46 -5.63 6.97
C SER A 3 -13.62 -6.75 6.37
N LYS A 4 -13.30 -6.74 5.06
CA LYS A 4 -12.39 -7.70 4.41
C LYS A 4 -10.92 -7.26 4.56
N CYS A 5 -10.64 -5.96 4.43
CA CYS A 5 -9.31 -5.39 4.71
C CYS A 5 -8.92 -5.61 6.19
N VAL A 6 -9.87 -5.33 7.10
CA VAL A 6 -9.76 -5.63 8.53
C VAL A 6 -9.71 -7.14 8.78
N ALA A 7 -10.44 -7.98 8.03
CA ALA A 7 -10.37 -9.45 8.17
C ALA A 7 -9.07 -10.07 7.64
N GLU A 8 -8.43 -9.51 6.62
CA GLU A 8 -7.09 -9.89 6.17
C GLU A 8 -6.02 -9.43 7.17
N LEU A 9 -6.24 -8.29 7.84
CA LEU A 9 -5.45 -7.78 8.96
C LEU A 9 -5.80 -8.40 10.32
N LYS A 10 -6.73 -9.37 10.41
CA LYS A 10 -7.00 -10.12 11.65
C LYS A 10 -5.82 -11.03 11.99
N MET A 11 -4.78 -10.41 12.51
CA MET A 11 -3.78 -10.98 13.39
C MET A 11 -4.55 -11.70 14.51
N LYS A 12 -4.56 -13.04 14.52
CA LYS A 12 -5.12 -13.84 15.61
C LYS A 12 -4.31 -13.56 16.88
N ASN A 13 -4.67 -12.57 17.69
CA ASN A 13 -3.87 -12.22 18.87
C ASN A 13 -4.54 -12.52 20.22
N ASN A 14 -3.65 -12.98 21.10
CA ASN A 14 -3.77 -13.40 22.47
C ASN A 14 -3.80 -12.16 23.42
N PRO A 15 -4.54 -12.15 24.55
CA PRO A 15 -5.03 -10.93 25.21
C PRO A 15 -4.06 -10.14 26.12
N LYS A 16 -2.75 -10.07 25.85
CA LYS A 16 -1.80 -9.48 26.82
C LYS A 16 -0.87 -8.43 26.23
N ASP A 17 -1.40 -7.28 25.84
CA ASP A 17 -0.62 -6.05 25.87
C ASP A 17 -1.52 -4.81 25.88
N LYS A 18 -1.34 -3.93 26.87
CA LYS A 18 -2.15 -2.73 27.09
C LYS A 18 -1.22 -1.51 27.15
N THR A 19 -1.40 -0.59 26.18
CA THR A 19 -1.20 0.88 26.20
C THR A 19 -0.66 1.35 24.83
N LEU A 20 -1.41 2.18 24.10
CA LEU A 20 -0.97 2.86 22.87
C LEU A 20 -1.19 4.37 23.04
N MET A 21 -0.12 5.17 22.93
CA MET A 21 -0.17 6.64 22.84
C MET A 21 -0.01 7.08 21.39
N PHE A 22 -0.72 8.14 20.97
CA PHE A 22 -0.74 8.61 19.58
C PHE A 22 -0.29 10.06 19.43
N VAL A 23 0.56 10.34 18.44
CA VAL A 23 0.91 11.68 17.95
C VAL A 23 0.69 11.70 16.43
N GLY A 24 -0.18 12.56 15.92
CA GLY A 24 -0.51 12.67 14.49
C GLY A 24 -1.42 13.85 14.15
N ARG A 25 -1.38 14.34 12.90
CA ARG A 25 -2.19 15.49 12.45
C ARG A 25 -3.67 15.12 12.34
N LYS A 26 -4.54 16.07 12.72
CA LYS A 26 -6.00 15.94 12.92
C LYS A 26 -6.81 15.30 11.78
N GLY A 27 -6.30 15.23 10.54
CA GLY A 27 -7.03 14.74 9.35
C GLY A 27 -6.81 13.26 9.01
N ASP A 28 -5.64 12.69 9.34
CA ASP A 28 -5.35 11.25 9.13
C ASP A 28 -5.97 10.39 10.25
N LEU A 29 -6.43 11.04 11.32
CA LEU A 29 -6.95 10.43 12.53
C LEU A 29 -8.34 9.83 12.40
N ASP A 30 -9.20 10.27 11.47
CA ASP A 30 -10.62 9.84 11.46
C ASP A 30 -10.86 8.49 10.77
N LEU A 31 -10.19 8.25 9.63
CA LEU A 31 -10.25 6.94 8.96
C LEU A 31 -9.51 5.89 9.79
N PHE A 32 -8.42 6.32 10.42
CA PHE A 32 -7.60 5.55 11.34
C PHE A 32 -8.32 5.26 12.67
N SER A 33 -8.94 6.26 13.32
CA SER A 33 -9.67 6.06 14.58
C SER A 33 -10.87 5.15 14.36
N ARG A 34 -11.55 5.20 13.22
CA ARG A 34 -12.60 4.20 12.91
C ARG A 34 -12.03 2.80 12.68
N CYS A 35 -10.88 2.69 12.02
CA CYS A 35 -10.18 1.40 11.85
C CYS A 35 -9.72 0.83 13.19
N VAL A 36 -9.11 1.66 14.04
CA VAL A 36 -8.56 1.31 15.36
C VAL A 36 -9.68 1.11 16.39
N GLU A 37 -10.75 1.91 16.39
CA GLU A 37 -11.92 1.71 17.26
C GLU A 37 -12.70 0.47 16.89
N GLU A 38 -12.89 0.14 15.60
CA GLU A 38 -13.50 -1.15 15.23
C GLU A 38 -12.59 -2.36 15.54
N LEU A 39 -11.26 -2.18 15.55
CA LEU A 39 -10.30 -3.16 16.06
C LEU A 39 -10.34 -3.26 17.61
N LYS A 40 -10.62 -2.16 18.32
CA LYS A 40 -10.74 -2.12 19.79
C LYS A 40 -12.10 -2.58 20.32
N MET A 41 -13.22 -2.28 19.65
CA MET A 41 -14.60 -2.60 20.07
C MET A 41 -14.93 -4.10 20.03
N LYS A 42 -14.07 -4.93 19.45
CA LYS A 42 -14.15 -6.40 19.51
C LYS A 42 -13.22 -7.01 20.55
N ASN A 43 -12.50 -6.18 21.30
CA ASN A 43 -11.74 -6.52 22.49
C ASN A 43 -12.50 -5.98 23.73
N ASN A 44 -12.47 -6.73 24.83
CA ASN A 44 -13.22 -6.50 26.07
C ASN A 44 -13.12 -5.02 26.59
N PRO A 45 -14.18 -4.42 27.18
CA PRO A 45 -14.38 -2.97 27.27
C PRO A 45 -13.69 -2.29 28.46
N THR A 46 -12.36 -2.38 28.59
CA THR A 46 -11.64 -1.78 29.76
C THR A 46 -10.59 -0.72 29.45
N ASP A 47 -10.50 -0.19 28.23
CA ASP A 47 -9.54 0.89 27.94
C ASP A 47 -10.17 2.28 28.15
N LYS A 48 -9.50 3.07 29.00
CA LYS A 48 -9.86 4.46 29.32
C LYS A 48 -9.52 5.41 28.17
N THR A 49 -10.24 6.53 28.13
CA THR A 49 -10.14 7.63 27.18
C THR A 49 -8.71 8.21 27.05
N PRO A 50 -8.21 8.49 25.82
CA PRO A 50 -6.86 9.02 25.62
C PRO A 50 -6.73 10.51 26.00
N THR A 51 -5.62 10.89 26.64
CA THR A 51 -5.24 12.28 26.95
C THR A 51 -4.00 12.72 26.17
N PHE A 52 -4.00 13.98 25.69
CA PHE A 52 -2.98 14.59 24.84
C PHE A 52 -1.81 15.19 25.64
N VAL A 53 -0.56 15.02 25.18
CA VAL A 53 0.61 15.73 25.75
C VAL A 53 1.56 16.17 24.63
N ASP A 54 1.88 17.46 24.60
CA ASP A 54 2.84 18.07 23.65
C ASP A 54 4.28 17.95 24.17
N ARG A 55 5.25 17.59 23.31
CA ARG A 55 6.65 17.97 23.50
C ARG A 55 7.40 18.31 22.22
N LYS A 56 8.16 19.40 22.34
CA LYS A 56 9.15 19.95 21.41
C LYS A 56 10.53 19.31 21.64
N ASP A 57 11.37 19.48 20.61
CA ASP A 57 12.85 19.55 20.61
C ASP A 57 13.66 18.33 20.10
N GLY A 58 14.36 18.58 18.98
CA GLY A 58 15.83 18.40 18.85
C GLY A 58 16.37 17.06 18.33
N PRO A 59 17.26 17.05 17.32
CA PRO A 59 17.86 15.81 16.81
C PRO A 59 19.05 15.39 17.68
N ASN A 60 18.97 14.22 18.31
CA ASN A 60 20.12 13.60 18.97
C ASN A 60 20.60 12.41 18.13
N LEU A 61 21.83 12.49 17.65
CA LEU A 61 22.53 11.49 16.86
C LEU A 61 22.87 10.30 17.77
N ALA A 62 21.92 9.37 17.93
CA ALA A 62 22.13 8.14 18.68
C ALA A 62 22.98 7.15 17.86
N LEU A 63 24.06 6.62 18.44
CA LEU A 63 24.73 5.43 17.94
C LEU A 63 23.68 4.33 17.75
N SER A 64 23.60 3.75 16.55
CA SER A 64 22.69 2.64 16.26
C SER A 64 23.06 1.43 17.10
N VAL A 65 22.33 1.19 18.18
CA VAL A 65 22.40 -0.06 18.93
C VAL A 65 21.93 -1.18 17.99
N ARG A 66 22.82 -2.11 17.65
CA ARG A 66 22.45 -3.27 16.82
C ARG A 66 21.41 -4.12 17.55
N LYS A 67 20.33 -4.49 16.86
CA LYS A 67 19.33 -5.40 17.43
C LYS A 67 19.89 -6.82 17.54
N MET A 68 19.70 -7.45 18.69
CA MET A 68 20.13 -8.82 18.96
C MET A 68 19.05 -9.55 19.76
N TYR A 69 18.81 -10.82 19.44
CA TYR A 69 17.91 -11.64 20.24
C TYR A 69 18.49 -11.89 21.64
N ASP A 70 17.60 -12.00 22.63
CA ASP A 70 17.96 -12.57 23.94
C ASP A 70 18.23 -14.08 23.78
N PRO A 71 19.46 -14.58 24.06
CA PRO A 71 19.76 -16.01 24.01
C PRO A 71 18.87 -16.89 24.91
N LYS A 72 18.23 -16.28 25.91
CA LYS A 72 17.34 -16.97 26.85
C LYS A 72 15.88 -16.98 26.42
N ASP A 73 15.54 -16.33 25.31
CA ASP A 73 14.17 -16.32 24.80
C ASP A 73 13.79 -17.70 24.25
N LYS A 74 13.14 -18.51 25.10
CA LYS A 74 12.64 -19.86 24.76
C LYS A 74 11.47 -19.84 23.80
N THR A 75 10.90 -18.69 23.52
CA THR A 75 9.78 -18.58 22.61
C THR A 75 10.28 -18.69 21.16
N LEU A 76 11.51 -18.27 20.88
CA LEU A 76 12.15 -18.33 19.57
C LEU A 76 12.93 -19.64 19.38
N THR A 77 13.06 -20.07 18.13
CA THR A 77 13.95 -21.18 17.76
C THR A 77 15.20 -20.59 17.13
N PHE A 78 16.34 -20.75 17.79
CA PHE A 78 17.62 -20.30 17.29
C PHE A 78 18.32 -21.40 16.49
N VAL A 79 19.06 -21.00 15.46
CA VAL A 79 19.80 -21.91 14.58
C VAL A 79 21.21 -21.40 14.34
N ASP A 80 22.14 -22.35 14.25
CA ASP A 80 23.56 -22.08 14.00
C ASP A 80 23.86 -22.24 12.49
N ARG A 81 23.40 -21.26 11.71
CA ARG A 81 23.66 -21.13 10.28
C ARG A 81 23.52 -19.67 9.84
N GLN A 82 24.00 -19.37 8.64
CA GLN A 82 24.01 -18.01 8.09
C GLN A 82 22.60 -17.41 7.97
N ASP A 83 22.54 -16.08 8.01
CA ASP A 83 21.33 -15.32 7.70
C ASP A 83 20.94 -15.53 6.22
N ASP A 84 19.76 -16.10 6.00
CA ASP A 84 19.26 -16.41 4.66
C ASP A 84 18.82 -15.15 3.87
N LEU A 85 18.73 -13.99 4.54
CA LEU A 85 18.44 -12.68 3.91
C LEU A 85 19.71 -11.93 3.54
N ASP A 86 20.84 -12.25 4.18
CA ASP A 86 22.14 -11.63 3.92
C ASP A 86 23.26 -12.69 3.80
N PRO A 87 23.32 -13.42 2.67
CA PRO A 87 24.29 -14.49 2.44
C PRO A 87 25.72 -13.99 2.21
N VAL A 88 25.94 -12.67 2.16
CA VAL A 88 27.27 -12.06 2.02
C VAL A 88 27.81 -11.49 3.32
N SER A 89 26.98 -11.40 4.36
CA SER A 89 27.45 -11.04 5.70
C SER A 89 28.44 -12.09 6.21
N SER A 90 29.59 -11.62 6.69
CA SER A 90 30.50 -12.44 7.49
C SER A 90 29.77 -12.82 8.78
N ASP A 91 29.82 -14.09 9.16
CA ASP A 91 29.20 -14.57 10.39
C ASP A 91 29.71 -13.75 11.59
N ASP A 92 28.85 -12.88 12.08
CA ASP A 92 29.13 -11.88 13.11
C ASP A 92 28.91 -12.44 14.53
N GLY A 93 28.61 -13.74 14.63
CA GLY A 93 28.26 -14.39 15.89
C GLY A 93 26.92 -13.94 16.47
N CYS A 94 26.11 -13.17 15.74
CA CYS A 94 24.75 -12.83 16.19
C CYS A 94 23.87 -14.07 16.19
N LEU A 95 22.87 -14.13 17.08
CA LEU A 95 21.88 -15.20 17.06
C LEU A 95 20.95 -15.04 15.85
N LYS A 96 20.60 -16.17 15.22
CA LYS A 96 19.66 -16.21 14.10
C LYS A 96 18.39 -16.95 14.51
N GLY A 97 17.25 -16.31 14.31
CA GLY A 97 15.92 -16.85 14.58
C GLY A 97 15.38 -17.59 13.36
N LEU A 98 14.67 -18.69 13.60
CA LEU A 98 14.06 -19.50 12.54
C LEU A 98 12.65 -19.00 12.22
N MET A 99 12.46 -18.50 10.99
CA MET A 99 11.15 -18.17 10.46
C MET A 99 10.32 -19.45 10.20
N SER A 100 9.00 -19.34 10.16
CA SER A 100 8.05 -20.42 9.84
C SER A 100 8.24 -21.03 8.45
N CYS A 101 8.95 -20.33 7.55
CA CYS A 101 9.36 -20.85 6.26
C CYS A 101 10.63 -21.72 6.30
N GLY A 102 11.24 -21.87 7.48
CA GLY A 102 12.48 -22.62 7.65
C GLY A 102 13.72 -21.85 7.22
N HIS A 103 13.69 -20.52 7.15
CA HIS A 103 14.84 -19.67 6.84
C HIS A 103 15.28 -18.90 8.11
N ALA A 104 16.59 -18.80 8.31
CA ALA A 104 17.24 -18.12 9.42
C ALA A 104 17.38 -16.63 9.13
N VAL A 105 17.13 -15.79 10.12
CA VAL A 105 17.21 -14.33 10.00
C VAL A 105 17.78 -13.72 11.28
N THR A 106 18.40 -12.55 11.17
CA THR A 106 18.65 -11.65 12.31
C THR A 106 17.50 -10.64 12.44
N PRO A 107 17.32 -10.01 13.61
CA PRO A 107 16.27 -8.99 13.75
C PRO A 107 16.49 -7.80 12.82
N GLU A 108 17.76 -7.42 12.62
CA GLU A 108 18.17 -6.28 11.81
C GLU A 108 17.84 -6.50 10.32
N THR A 109 18.27 -7.63 9.74
CA THR A 109 18.04 -7.92 8.32
C THR A 109 16.55 -8.10 8.02
N LEU A 110 15.80 -8.73 8.94
CA LEU A 110 14.35 -8.87 8.80
C LEU A 110 13.65 -7.51 8.88
N THR A 111 14.03 -6.65 9.83
CA THR A 111 13.49 -5.28 9.95
C THR A 111 13.73 -4.51 8.65
N GLY A 112 14.98 -4.50 8.16
CA GLY A 112 15.37 -3.79 6.95
C GLY A 112 14.64 -4.31 5.71
N TRP A 113 14.54 -5.63 5.55
CA TRP A 113 13.80 -6.25 4.45
C TRP A 113 12.32 -5.84 4.46
N CYS A 114 11.64 -6.00 5.60
CA CYS A 114 10.23 -5.65 5.71
C CYS A 114 9.98 -4.15 5.52
N ARG A 115 10.85 -3.27 6.03
CA ARG A 115 10.77 -1.83 5.78
C ARG A 115 10.89 -1.51 4.29
N SER A 116 11.84 -2.15 3.58
CA SER A 116 11.98 -1.98 2.13
C SER A 116 10.71 -2.39 1.34
N ARG A 117 9.97 -3.41 1.82
CA ARG A 117 8.70 -3.80 1.20
C ARG A 117 7.67 -2.70 1.33
N LEU A 118 7.56 -2.11 2.52
CA LEU A 118 6.65 -1.00 2.79
C LEU A 118 7.01 0.24 1.96
N ASP A 119 8.30 0.56 1.83
CA ASP A 119 8.79 1.66 1.00
C ASP A 119 8.47 1.46 -0.50
N GLU A 120 8.49 0.20 -0.96
CA GLU A 120 8.06 -0.19 -2.30
C GLU A 120 6.53 -0.26 -2.47
N GLY A 121 5.77 0.02 -1.40
CA GLY A 121 4.31 0.02 -1.39
C GLY A 121 3.66 -1.36 -1.25
N ASP A 122 4.42 -2.38 -0.84
CA ASP A 122 3.92 -3.72 -0.52
C ASP A 122 3.83 -3.92 1.00
N TYR A 123 2.61 -4.11 1.49
CA TYR A 123 2.34 -4.40 2.91
C TYR A 123 2.30 -5.90 3.21
N LYS A 124 2.61 -6.77 2.23
CA LYS A 124 2.73 -8.22 2.42
C LYS A 124 4.20 -8.59 2.54
N PHE A 125 4.54 -9.28 3.62
CA PHE A 125 5.90 -9.73 3.86
C PHE A 125 6.10 -11.15 3.37
N THR A 126 6.97 -11.35 2.40
CA THR A 126 7.33 -12.67 1.89
C THR A 126 8.81 -12.92 2.01
N CYS A 127 9.18 -14.18 2.25
CA CYS A 127 10.55 -14.62 2.32
C CYS A 127 11.29 -14.45 0.97
N PRO A 128 12.37 -13.64 0.89
CA PRO A 128 13.15 -13.47 -0.34
C PRO A 128 14.20 -14.55 -0.55
N ALA A 129 14.50 -15.37 0.47
CA ALA A 129 15.56 -16.38 0.45
C ALA A 129 15.42 -17.35 -0.73
N LEU A 130 16.55 -17.84 -1.24
CA LEU A 130 16.60 -18.78 -2.35
C LEU A 130 16.56 -20.22 -1.85
N VAL A 131 15.55 -20.96 -2.28
CA VAL A 131 15.51 -22.42 -2.15
C VAL A 131 16.37 -23.01 -3.26
N ASN A 132 17.35 -23.84 -2.89
CA ASN A 132 18.29 -24.50 -3.80
C ASN A 132 19.01 -23.52 -4.75
N GLY A 133 19.31 -22.30 -4.29
CA GLY A 133 20.07 -21.29 -5.03
C GLY A 133 19.42 -20.71 -6.28
N THR A 134 18.21 -21.14 -6.64
CA THR A 134 17.60 -20.81 -7.95
C THR A 134 16.20 -20.22 -7.86
N LYS A 135 15.42 -20.57 -6.82
CA LYS A 135 14.02 -20.16 -6.70
C LYS A 135 13.75 -19.45 -5.38
N LYS A 136 13.16 -18.25 -5.42
CA LYS A 136 12.71 -17.55 -4.21
C LYS A 136 11.68 -18.39 -3.44
N CYS A 137 11.83 -18.44 -2.12
CA CYS A 137 10.91 -19.10 -1.21
C CYS A 137 9.49 -18.53 -1.34
N ASN A 138 9.34 -17.20 -1.30
CA ASN A 138 8.09 -16.47 -1.42
C ASN A 138 6.99 -16.89 -0.41
N LYS A 139 7.34 -17.62 0.66
CA LYS A 139 6.37 -17.94 1.71
C LYS A 139 5.96 -16.64 2.40
N LEU A 140 4.65 -16.44 2.54
CA LEU A 140 4.06 -15.29 3.23
C LEU A 140 4.28 -15.43 4.74
N TRP A 141 4.80 -14.38 5.36
CA TRP A 141 4.94 -14.25 6.80
C TRP A 141 3.77 -13.46 7.37
N SER A 142 3.32 -13.88 8.55
CA SER A 142 2.36 -13.07 9.31
C SER A 142 3.08 -11.85 9.91
N TYR A 143 2.40 -10.72 10.07
CA TYR A 143 3.03 -9.57 10.75
C TYR A 143 3.33 -9.87 12.23
N GLN A 144 2.59 -10.77 12.88
CA GLN A 144 2.92 -11.22 14.25
C GLN A 144 4.29 -11.89 14.31
N GLU A 145 4.58 -12.75 13.34
CA GLU A 145 5.87 -13.38 13.18
C GLU A 145 6.94 -12.33 12.88
N VAL A 146 6.69 -11.41 11.94
CA VAL A 146 7.62 -10.32 11.62
C VAL A 146 7.90 -9.45 12.83
N ARG A 147 6.88 -8.92 13.51
CA ARG A 147 7.01 -8.07 14.71
C ARG A 147 7.91 -8.71 15.77
N ARG A 148 7.75 -10.01 15.95
CA ARG A 148 8.46 -10.78 16.97
C ARG A 148 9.88 -11.14 16.58
N LEU A 149 10.11 -11.64 15.36
CA LEU A 149 11.44 -12.03 14.89
C LEU A 149 12.27 -10.83 14.43
N ALA A 150 11.66 -9.71 14.04
CA ALA A 150 12.38 -8.48 13.73
C ALA A 150 12.71 -7.67 14.99
N ASP A 151 12.22 -8.10 16.15
CA ASP A 151 12.34 -7.41 17.43
C ASP A 151 12.04 -5.92 17.28
N LEU A 152 10.86 -5.61 16.74
CA LEU A 152 10.47 -4.23 16.46
C LEU A 152 10.32 -3.46 17.77
N SER A 153 10.82 -2.22 17.85
CA SER A 153 10.49 -1.34 18.96
C SER A 153 9.03 -0.89 18.88
N PRO A 154 8.43 -0.37 19.97
CA PRO A 154 7.08 0.19 19.92
C PRO A 154 6.90 1.26 18.83
N GLU A 155 7.91 2.10 18.61
CA GLU A 155 7.92 3.13 17.55
C GLU A 155 7.93 2.50 16.16
N GLU A 156 8.78 1.49 15.94
CA GLU A 156 8.81 0.77 14.65
C GLU A 156 7.51 0.01 14.38
N MET A 157 6.90 -0.59 15.41
CA MET A 157 5.59 -1.23 15.29
C MET A 157 4.54 -0.22 14.84
N GLN A 158 4.54 0.97 15.45
CA GLN A 158 3.63 2.05 15.08
C GLN A 158 3.81 2.48 13.63
N ASP A 159 5.07 2.69 13.20
CA ASP A 159 5.38 3.07 11.82
C ASP A 159 4.98 1.99 10.82
N PHE A 160 5.25 0.72 11.13
CA PHE A 160 4.86 -0.43 10.30
C PHE A 160 3.34 -0.53 10.19
N GLU A 161 2.63 -0.51 11.32
CA GLU A 161 1.17 -0.65 11.37
C GLU A 161 0.47 0.48 10.62
N MET A 162 0.94 1.73 10.80
CA MET A 162 0.42 2.90 10.11
C MET A 162 0.66 2.81 8.60
N THR A 163 1.87 2.45 8.18
CA THR A 163 2.22 2.32 6.76
C THR A 163 1.46 1.17 6.11
N MET A 164 1.40 0.00 6.76
CA MET A 164 0.62 -1.14 6.28
C MET A 164 -0.86 -0.79 6.13
N ALA A 165 -1.46 -0.13 7.12
CA ALA A 165 -2.86 0.28 7.07
C ALA A 165 -3.11 1.25 5.91
N HIS A 166 -2.23 2.24 5.74
CA HIS A 166 -2.31 3.18 4.62
C HIS A 166 -2.23 2.44 3.27
N LEU A 167 -1.23 1.57 3.09
CA LEU A 167 -1.02 0.84 1.83
C LEU A 167 -2.17 -0.13 1.53
N ALA A 168 -2.75 -0.76 2.55
CA ALA A 168 -3.92 -1.60 2.39
C ALA A 168 -5.15 -0.77 1.98
N VAL A 169 -5.38 0.38 2.61
CA VAL A 169 -6.48 1.29 2.23
C VAL A 169 -6.30 1.80 0.81
N THR A 170 -5.11 2.26 0.40
CA THR A 170 -4.89 2.74 -0.98
C THR A 170 -4.98 1.64 -2.03
N SER A 171 -4.65 0.41 -1.67
CA SER A 171 -4.78 -0.75 -2.55
C SER A 171 -6.25 -1.12 -2.79
N TYR A 172 -7.10 -1.07 -1.76
CA TYR A 172 -8.45 -1.63 -1.85
C TYR A 172 -9.57 -0.60 -1.89
N CYS A 173 -9.35 0.60 -1.37
CA CYS A 173 -10.37 1.61 -1.20
C CYS A 173 -10.11 2.80 -2.12
N GLU A 174 -11.17 3.32 -2.75
CA GLU A 174 -11.09 4.65 -3.36
C GLU A 174 -11.44 5.66 -2.28
N THR A 175 -10.42 6.27 -1.67
CA THR A 175 -10.58 7.24 -0.60
C THR A 175 -10.14 8.63 -1.05
N GLN A 176 -10.89 9.66 -0.63
CA GLN A 176 -10.52 11.06 -0.81
C GLN A 176 -11.00 11.89 0.38
N PRO A 177 -10.33 13.01 0.69
CA PRO A 177 -10.78 13.91 1.74
C PRO A 177 -12.12 14.56 1.35
N CYS A 178 -13.05 14.62 2.31
CA CYS A 178 -14.29 15.37 2.17
C CYS A 178 -13.97 16.84 1.88
N PRO A 179 -14.58 17.47 0.86
CA PRO A 179 -14.29 18.87 0.55
C PRO A 179 -14.65 19.83 1.68
N HIS A 180 -15.59 19.45 2.55
CA HIS A 180 -16.03 20.24 3.70
C HIS A 180 -15.18 19.97 4.96
N CYS A 181 -15.37 18.82 5.63
CA CYS A 181 -14.71 18.53 6.92
C CYS A 181 -13.28 17.97 6.82
N LYS A 182 -12.79 17.66 5.61
CA LYS A 182 -11.46 17.06 5.34
C LYS A 182 -11.25 15.63 5.83
N THR A 183 -12.18 15.04 6.57
CA THR A 183 -12.20 13.61 6.88
C THR A 183 -12.21 12.78 5.59
N TYR A 184 -11.41 11.70 5.55
CA TYR A 184 -11.40 10.79 4.41
C TYR A 184 -12.70 10.00 4.28
N VAL A 185 -13.19 9.89 3.05
CA VAL A 185 -14.42 9.17 2.70
C VAL A 185 -14.09 8.08 1.69
N GLU A 186 -14.55 6.85 1.93
CA GLU A 186 -14.50 5.76 0.96
C GLU A 186 -15.66 5.88 -0.05
N ARG A 187 -15.33 5.77 -1.33
CA ARG A 187 -16.28 5.52 -2.41
C ARG A 187 -16.49 4.02 -2.58
N THR A 188 -17.59 3.53 -2.01
CA THR A 188 -17.96 2.11 -2.02
C THR A 188 -18.43 1.64 -3.39
N ASP A 189 -19.24 2.44 -4.10
CA ASP A 189 -19.63 2.20 -5.49
C ASP A 189 -18.75 3.02 -6.45
N LEU A 190 -17.81 2.34 -7.10
CA LEU A 190 -16.88 2.91 -8.08
C LEU A 190 -17.58 3.48 -9.32
N SER A 191 -18.84 3.11 -9.55
CA SER A 191 -19.65 3.64 -10.64
C SER A 191 -20.36 4.93 -10.26
N ASN A 192 -20.67 5.19 -8.98
CA ASN A 192 -21.46 6.35 -8.56
C ASN A 192 -20.58 7.56 -8.22
N LEU A 193 -20.77 8.70 -8.89
CA LEU A 193 -20.00 9.91 -8.63
C LEU A 193 -20.48 10.69 -7.40
N CYS A 194 -21.70 10.42 -6.94
CA CYS A 194 -22.27 11.02 -5.73
C CYS A 194 -21.79 10.24 -4.52
N VAL A 195 -21.02 10.90 -3.64
CA VAL A 195 -20.44 10.29 -2.45
C VAL A 195 -20.93 11.01 -1.20
N THR A 196 -21.29 10.23 -0.18
CA THR A 196 -21.77 10.71 1.11
C THR A 196 -20.64 10.71 2.14
N CYS A 197 -20.37 11.87 2.74
CA CYS A 197 -19.56 11.96 3.95
C CYS A 197 -20.43 11.67 5.16
N THR A 198 -20.16 10.58 5.88
CA THR A 198 -20.96 10.19 7.06
C THR A 198 -20.81 11.14 8.24
N ILE A 199 -19.68 11.84 8.35
CA ILE A 199 -19.45 12.85 9.40
C ILE A 199 -20.31 14.08 9.13
N CYS A 200 -20.18 14.67 7.93
CA CYS A 200 -21.06 15.78 7.54
C CYS A 200 -22.54 15.39 7.53
N ALA A 201 -22.90 14.14 7.19
CA ALA A 201 -24.29 13.69 7.26
C ALA A 201 -24.87 13.73 8.69
N ALA A 202 -24.03 13.59 9.72
CA ALA A 202 -24.42 13.70 11.12
C ALA A 202 -24.49 15.17 11.59
N ASP A 203 -23.58 16.02 11.12
CA ASP A 203 -23.46 17.42 11.57
C ASP A 203 -24.33 18.40 10.77
N ASP A 204 -24.21 18.38 9.44
CA ASP A 204 -24.93 19.25 8.49
C ASP A 204 -25.24 18.49 7.19
N PRO A 205 -26.49 18.00 7.04
CA PRO A 205 -26.92 17.25 5.86
C PRO A 205 -26.69 17.99 4.53
N THR A 206 -26.62 19.33 4.55
CA THR A 206 -26.47 20.18 3.36
C THR A 206 -25.15 19.89 2.61
N TYR A 207 -24.08 19.60 3.35
CA TYR A 207 -22.75 19.34 2.79
C TYR A 207 -22.36 17.86 2.82
N SER A 208 -23.31 16.98 3.14
CA SER A 208 -23.07 15.55 3.23
C SER A 208 -22.77 14.90 1.88
N LEU A 209 -23.27 15.43 0.78
CA LEU A 209 -23.09 14.87 -0.57
C LEU A 209 -22.15 15.72 -1.43
N PHE A 210 -21.19 15.08 -2.07
CA PHE A 210 -20.28 15.74 -3.01
C PHE A 210 -19.98 14.87 -4.24
N CYS A 211 -19.49 15.53 -5.30
CA CYS A 211 -19.04 14.85 -6.51
C CYS A 211 -17.60 14.37 -6.37
N TRP A 212 -17.35 13.08 -6.61
CA TRP A 212 -16.03 12.45 -6.55
C TRP A 212 -15.00 13.07 -7.50
N GLN A 213 -15.43 13.63 -8.63
CA GLN A 213 -14.52 14.20 -9.64
C GLN A 213 -14.11 15.63 -9.33
N CYS A 214 -15.10 16.51 -9.14
CA CYS A 214 -14.83 17.94 -8.96
C CYS A 214 -14.77 18.38 -7.49
N GLN A 215 -15.11 17.50 -6.54
CA GLN A 215 -15.10 17.77 -5.10
C GLN A 215 -15.97 18.98 -4.70
N LYS A 216 -17.01 19.28 -5.49
CA LYS A 216 -18.03 20.30 -5.18
C LYS A 216 -19.27 19.61 -4.59
N PRO A 217 -20.12 20.35 -3.86
CA PRO A 217 -21.43 19.84 -3.42
C PRO A 217 -22.19 19.19 -4.58
N TRP A 218 -22.86 18.08 -4.28
CA TRP A 218 -23.55 17.32 -5.31
C TRP A 218 -24.71 18.13 -5.91
N LYS A 219 -24.84 18.07 -7.25
CA LYS A 219 -25.96 18.67 -7.99
C LYS A 219 -26.51 17.65 -8.98
N GLY A 220 -27.83 17.47 -9.00
CA GLY A 220 -28.52 16.54 -9.88
C GLY A 220 -29.01 15.26 -9.18
N VAL A 221 -29.64 14.37 -9.93
CA VAL A 221 -30.19 13.11 -9.41
C VAL A 221 -29.06 12.18 -8.96
N ALA A 222 -29.19 11.58 -7.78
CA ALA A 222 -28.31 10.54 -7.27
C ALA A 222 -29.07 9.20 -7.21
N PRO A 223 -28.41 8.04 -7.41
CA PRO A 223 -27.01 7.87 -7.83
C PRO A 223 -26.80 8.21 -9.31
N GLN A 224 -25.61 8.70 -9.69
CA GLN A 224 -25.31 9.03 -11.08
C GLN A 224 -23.86 8.73 -11.43
N ARG A 225 -23.68 8.08 -12.59
CA ARG A 225 -22.38 7.53 -13.02
C ARG A 225 -21.58 8.47 -13.90
N TYR A 226 -22.26 9.20 -14.78
CA TYR A 226 -21.59 9.84 -15.91
C TYR A 226 -21.19 11.29 -15.65
N ARG A 227 -22.02 12.06 -14.96
CA ARG A 227 -21.79 13.48 -14.68
C ARG A 227 -22.54 13.96 -13.45
N CYS A 228 -22.01 14.96 -12.77
CA CYS A 228 -22.79 15.78 -11.85
C CYS A 228 -23.31 17.04 -12.57
N GLY A 229 -24.23 17.77 -11.94
CA GLY A 229 -24.78 19.02 -12.44
C GLY A 229 -23.90 20.26 -12.23
N ASN A 230 -22.67 20.10 -11.73
CA ASN A 230 -21.75 21.22 -11.58
C ASN A 230 -21.13 21.63 -12.92
N SER A 231 -21.16 22.92 -13.23
CA SER A 231 -20.48 23.47 -14.40
C SER A 231 -18.97 23.22 -14.35
N GLY A 232 -18.41 22.83 -15.50
CA GLY A 232 -16.98 22.53 -15.64
C GLY A 232 -16.50 21.28 -14.88
N CYS A 233 -17.40 20.39 -14.45
CA CYS A 233 -16.98 19.13 -13.84
C CYS A 233 -16.24 18.26 -14.87
N VAL A 234 -14.97 17.94 -14.59
CA VAL A 234 -14.14 17.08 -15.42
C VAL A 234 -13.51 15.99 -14.58
N ASN A 235 -13.35 14.80 -15.17
CA ASN A 235 -12.57 13.73 -14.56
C ASN A 235 -11.07 14.09 -14.67
N LYS A 236 -10.48 14.50 -13.54
CA LYS A 236 -9.06 14.90 -13.45
C LYS A 236 -8.11 13.80 -13.94
N ASP A 237 -8.42 12.54 -13.67
CA ASP A 237 -7.60 11.40 -14.11
C ASP A 237 -7.61 11.25 -15.63
N LEU A 238 -8.78 11.39 -16.25
CA LEU A 238 -8.88 11.39 -17.71
C LEU A 238 -8.18 12.59 -18.33
N GLN A 239 -8.19 13.76 -17.67
CA GLN A 239 -7.41 14.91 -18.14
C GLN A 239 -5.92 14.61 -18.13
N ILE A 240 -5.39 14.05 -17.04
CA ILE A 240 -3.97 13.65 -16.94
C ILE A 240 -3.61 12.62 -18.04
N LEU A 241 -4.44 11.60 -18.26
CA LEU A 241 -4.18 10.60 -19.31
C LEU A 241 -4.14 11.23 -20.71
N LYS A 242 -4.96 12.26 -20.96
CA LYS A 242 -5.01 13.00 -22.23
C LYS A 242 -3.88 14.01 -22.40
N SER A 243 -3.42 14.66 -21.33
CA SER A 243 -2.49 15.78 -21.42
C SER A 243 -1.09 15.52 -20.88
N CYS A 244 -0.83 14.39 -20.20
CA CYS A 244 0.49 14.09 -19.63
C CYS A 244 1.60 14.17 -20.67
N ARG A 245 2.81 14.56 -20.27
CA ARG A 245 3.96 14.62 -21.18
C ARG A 245 4.28 13.26 -21.79
N THR A 246 5.12 13.24 -22.81
CA THR A 246 5.70 12.00 -23.31
C THR A 246 7.05 11.70 -22.66
N ILE A 247 7.43 10.43 -22.64
CA ILE A 247 8.70 9.89 -22.17
C ILE A 247 9.24 8.89 -23.18
N SER A 248 10.54 8.62 -23.09
CA SER A 248 11.20 7.50 -23.76
C SER A 248 11.55 6.43 -22.73
N LEU A 249 11.65 5.18 -23.17
CA LEU A 249 12.14 4.04 -22.37
C LEU A 249 13.52 3.65 -22.94
N PRO A 250 14.64 4.13 -22.35
CA PRO A 250 15.98 4.01 -22.94
C PRO A 250 16.41 2.57 -23.25
N GLU A 251 16.07 1.62 -22.36
CA GLU A 251 16.41 0.20 -22.53
C GLU A 251 15.51 -0.53 -23.53
N VAL A 252 14.46 0.12 -24.05
CA VAL A 252 13.53 -0.48 -25.01
C VAL A 252 13.78 0.13 -26.39
N ARG A 253 14.41 -0.63 -27.28
CA ARG A 253 14.87 -0.12 -28.59
C ARG A 253 13.71 0.45 -29.42
N GLY A 254 13.75 1.76 -29.66
CA GLY A 254 12.78 2.49 -30.47
C GLY A 254 11.56 3.02 -29.68
N ALA A 255 11.54 2.87 -28.36
CA ALA A 255 10.44 3.34 -27.52
C ALA A 255 10.56 4.82 -27.17
N THR A 256 10.13 5.67 -28.10
CA THR A 256 10.00 7.12 -27.91
C THR A 256 8.53 7.55 -27.88
N ASN A 257 8.26 8.77 -27.41
CA ASN A 257 6.92 9.38 -27.42
C ASN A 257 5.82 8.60 -26.68
N CYS A 258 6.17 7.85 -25.64
CA CYS A 258 5.20 7.14 -24.80
C CYS A 258 4.55 8.12 -23.80
N PRO A 259 3.22 8.16 -23.64
CA PRO A 259 2.58 8.92 -22.55
C PRO A 259 3.18 8.56 -21.18
N SER A 260 3.54 9.57 -20.38
CA SER A 260 4.21 9.37 -19.08
C SER A 260 3.31 8.76 -18.01
N VAL A 261 2.00 8.90 -18.17
CA VAL A 261 0.98 8.32 -17.29
C VAL A 261 0.06 7.42 -18.11
N ARG A 262 -0.18 6.21 -17.62
CA ARG A 262 -1.13 5.24 -18.19
C ARG A 262 -2.09 4.77 -17.12
N ALA A 263 -3.32 4.44 -17.47
CA ALA A 263 -4.23 3.72 -16.57
C ALA A 263 -4.09 2.21 -16.78
N CYS A 264 -4.02 1.46 -15.69
CA CYS A 264 -3.99 0.00 -15.73
C CYS A 264 -5.19 -0.53 -16.53
N PRO A 265 -4.97 -1.39 -17.54
CA PRO A 265 -6.06 -1.91 -18.39
C PRO A 265 -7.01 -2.86 -17.64
N THR A 266 -6.68 -3.27 -16.42
CA THR A 266 -7.49 -4.19 -15.61
C THR A 266 -8.30 -3.47 -14.55
N CYS A 267 -7.67 -2.58 -13.78
CA CYS A 267 -8.36 -1.88 -12.70
C CYS A 267 -8.52 -0.38 -12.95
N GLY A 268 -7.74 0.25 -13.84
CA GLY A 268 -7.85 1.69 -14.10
C GLY A 268 -6.99 2.58 -13.19
N LEU A 269 -6.22 2.01 -12.27
CA LEU A 269 -5.24 2.78 -11.47
C LEU A 269 -4.23 3.45 -12.41
N LYS A 270 -3.98 4.74 -12.21
CA LYS A 270 -2.90 5.46 -12.90
C LYS A 270 -1.55 4.88 -12.48
N VAL A 271 -0.69 4.65 -13.44
CA VAL A 271 0.67 4.15 -13.27
C VAL A 271 1.63 4.97 -14.11
N GLU A 272 2.85 5.11 -13.62
CA GLU A 272 3.98 5.72 -14.31
C GLU A 272 5.07 4.67 -14.51
N HIS A 273 5.98 4.94 -15.43
CA HIS A 273 7.16 4.13 -15.65
C HIS A 273 8.38 4.90 -15.16
N ASN A 274 9.20 4.28 -14.32
CA ASN A 274 10.45 4.86 -13.82
C ASN A 274 11.56 5.00 -14.89
N GLN A 275 11.24 4.75 -16.16
CA GLN A 275 12.16 4.73 -17.31
C GLN A 275 13.37 3.78 -17.20
N GLN A 276 13.36 2.85 -16.25
CA GLN A 276 14.40 1.83 -16.10
C GLN A 276 13.87 0.47 -16.55
N HIS A 277 14.75 -0.40 -17.03
CA HIS A 277 14.44 -1.77 -17.41
C HIS A 277 13.45 -1.89 -18.59
N CYS A 278 12.70 -2.98 -18.61
CA CYS A 278 11.85 -3.36 -19.73
C CYS A 278 10.51 -2.63 -19.75
N LYS A 279 9.80 -2.72 -20.88
CA LYS A 279 8.49 -2.08 -21.10
C LYS A 279 7.31 -2.59 -20.25
N ASN A 280 7.53 -3.51 -19.30
CA ASN A 280 6.46 -4.13 -18.52
C ASN A 280 6.39 -3.54 -17.12
N VAL A 281 5.20 -3.13 -16.71
CA VAL A 281 4.91 -2.60 -15.38
C VAL A 281 3.94 -3.53 -14.65
N THR A 282 4.11 -3.63 -13.33
CA THR A 282 3.18 -4.31 -12.44
C THR A 282 2.25 -3.27 -11.82
N CYS A 283 0.93 -3.46 -11.95
CA CYS A 283 -0.01 -2.55 -11.29
C CYS A 283 0.00 -2.79 -9.78
N PRO A 284 0.30 -1.80 -8.93
CA PRO A 284 0.38 -2.01 -7.48
C PRO A 284 -0.98 -2.39 -6.87
N ARG A 285 -2.09 -1.91 -7.45
CA ARG A 285 -3.44 -2.24 -6.97
C ARG A 285 -3.88 -3.67 -7.27
N CYS A 286 -3.77 -4.11 -8.53
CA CYS A 286 -4.35 -5.39 -8.96
C CYS A 286 -3.32 -6.45 -9.35
N GLN A 287 -2.02 -6.16 -9.18
CA GLN A 287 -0.88 -7.04 -9.47
C GLN A 287 -0.81 -7.56 -10.92
N ALA A 288 -1.64 -7.00 -11.81
CA ALA A 288 -1.63 -7.35 -13.21
C ALA A 288 -0.39 -6.76 -13.89
N VAL A 289 0.38 -7.61 -14.55
CA VAL A 289 1.55 -7.19 -15.34
C VAL A 289 1.15 -6.91 -16.78
N PHE A 290 1.43 -5.71 -17.27
CA PHE A 290 1.08 -5.28 -18.63
C PHE A 290 2.19 -4.44 -19.26
N CYS A 291 2.17 -4.33 -20.58
CA CYS A 291 3.11 -3.49 -21.32
C CYS A 291 2.68 -2.02 -21.25
N PHE A 292 3.57 -1.16 -20.77
CA PHE A 292 3.33 0.28 -20.68
C PHE A 292 3.18 0.96 -22.06
N ILE A 293 3.81 0.38 -23.08
CA ILE A 293 3.78 0.88 -24.47
C ILE A 293 2.43 0.56 -25.13
N CYS A 294 2.05 -0.72 -25.19
CA CYS A 294 0.86 -1.15 -25.96
C CYS A 294 -0.39 -1.44 -25.11
N LEU A 295 -0.30 -1.32 -23.77
CA LEU A 295 -1.37 -1.59 -22.79
C LEU A 295 -1.92 -3.02 -22.78
N GLN A 296 -1.30 -3.95 -23.51
CA GLN A 296 -1.67 -5.37 -23.46
C GLN A 296 -1.04 -6.06 -22.24
N ARG A 297 -1.73 -7.07 -21.70
CA ARG A 297 -1.16 -7.96 -20.66
C ARG A 297 0.17 -8.56 -21.13
N LYS A 298 1.14 -8.73 -20.22
CA LYS A 298 2.48 -9.28 -20.53
C LYS A 298 2.39 -10.56 -21.36
N ARG A 299 1.59 -11.53 -20.93
CA ARG A 299 1.34 -12.81 -21.64
C ARG A 299 0.88 -12.69 -23.10
N LYS A 300 0.25 -11.57 -23.48
CA LYS A 300 -0.20 -11.32 -24.87
C LYS A 300 0.89 -10.59 -25.65
N CYS A 301 1.43 -9.52 -25.07
CA CYS A 301 2.51 -8.73 -25.69
C CYS A 301 3.77 -9.56 -25.97
N SER A 302 4.14 -10.46 -25.06
CA SER A 302 5.31 -11.33 -25.20
C SER A 302 5.21 -12.34 -26.34
N LYS A 303 4.02 -12.56 -26.92
CA LYS A 303 3.86 -13.39 -28.12
C LYS A 303 4.36 -12.70 -29.39
N THR A 304 4.41 -11.37 -29.39
CA THR A 304 4.71 -10.57 -30.58
C THR A 304 5.97 -9.72 -30.42
N SER A 305 6.49 -9.52 -29.20
CA SER A 305 7.68 -8.70 -28.98
C SER A 305 8.33 -8.98 -27.62
N THR A 306 9.66 -8.97 -27.57
CA THR A 306 10.45 -9.20 -26.35
C THR A 306 10.38 -8.00 -25.38
N PRO A 307 10.73 -8.16 -24.08
CA PRO A 307 10.62 -7.08 -23.09
C PRO A 307 11.40 -5.79 -23.43
N PHE A 308 12.50 -5.89 -24.16
CA PHE A 308 13.41 -4.80 -24.51
C PHE A 308 13.28 -4.31 -25.97
N GLN A 309 12.29 -4.80 -26.69
CA GLN A 309 11.99 -4.37 -28.06
C GLN A 309 10.66 -3.63 -28.12
N MET A 310 10.54 -2.74 -29.10
CA MET A 310 9.27 -2.09 -29.41
C MET A 310 8.17 -3.09 -29.75
N CYS A 311 6.94 -2.72 -29.39
CA CYS A 311 5.76 -3.51 -29.73
C CYS A 311 5.44 -3.35 -31.23
N VAL A 312 5.05 -4.45 -31.89
CA VAL A 312 4.63 -4.44 -33.31
C VAL A 312 3.45 -3.49 -33.53
N SER A 313 2.56 -3.37 -32.55
CA SER A 313 1.43 -2.42 -32.57
C SER A 313 1.84 -0.96 -32.35
N GLY A 314 3.12 -0.68 -32.11
CA GLY A 314 3.60 0.64 -31.71
C GLY A 314 3.12 1.07 -30.31
N VAL A 315 3.29 2.37 -30.03
CA VAL A 315 2.80 3.05 -28.82
C VAL A 315 1.27 3.15 -28.89
N ALA A 316 0.58 2.64 -27.87
CA ALA A 316 -0.87 2.76 -27.81
C ALA A 316 -1.31 4.23 -27.70
N PRO A 317 -2.44 4.63 -28.30
CA PRO A 317 -3.02 5.96 -28.12
C PRO A 317 -3.26 6.31 -26.65
N ARG A 318 -3.42 7.61 -26.36
CA ARG A 318 -3.81 8.07 -25.03
C ARG A 318 -5.18 7.53 -24.64
N GLN A 319 -5.32 7.11 -23.39
CA GLN A 319 -6.56 6.52 -22.91
C GLN A 319 -7.63 7.59 -22.75
N THR A 320 -8.80 7.37 -23.36
CA THR A 320 -9.96 8.27 -23.29
C THR A 320 -11.02 7.81 -22.28
N SER A 321 -10.84 6.62 -21.70
CA SER A 321 -11.69 6.02 -20.67
C SER A 321 -10.83 5.28 -19.63
N ILE A 322 -11.39 5.11 -18.43
CA ILE A 322 -10.80 4.34 -17.33
C ILE A 322 -11.71 3.13 -17.10
N PRO A 323 -11.19 1.90 -17.10
CA PRO A 323 -12.01 0.71 -16.87
C PRO A 323 -12.57 0.72 -15.45
N ILE A 324 -13.81 0.23 -15.30
CA ILE A 324 -14.41 0.02 -13.99
C ILE A 324 -13.78 -1.23 -13.37
N TRP A 325 -13.24 -1.09 -12.17
CA TRP A 325 -12.65 -2.23 -11.48
C TRP A 325 -13.72 -3.10 -10.83
N HIS A 326 -13.89 -4.30 -11.38
CA HIS A 326 -14.69 -5.35 -10.74
C HIS A 326 -13.79 -6.10 -9.75
N ARG A 327 -13.87 -5.73 -8.46
CA ARG A 327 -13.17 -6.43 -7.38
C ARG A 327 -13.64 -7.90 -7.39
N ARG A 328 -12.69 -8.84 -7.50
CA ARG A 328 -12.95 -10.27 -7.30
C ARG A 328 -12.86 -10.57 -5.81
#